data_AF-A0A379B2Q3-F1
#
_entry.id   AF-A0A379B2Q3-F1
#
_cell.length_a   1.000
_cell.length_b   1.000
_cell.length_c   1.000
_cell.angle_alpha   90.00
_cell.angle_beta   90.00
_cell.angle_gamma   90.00
#
_symmetry.space_group_name_H-M   'P 1'
#
loop_
_entity.id
_entity.type
_entity.pdbx_description
1 polymer ?
#
loop_
_entity_poly.entity_id
_entity_poly.type
_entity_poly.pdbx_seq_one_letter_code
_entity_poly.pdbx_strand_id
1 'polypeptide(L)'
;MSTSSLHQQLSQKVQGLFSPYQNQRDQQILAKFDRTLFRDDFAQLKDYLREIEQTLAQLAKLSDNTQPQTDFYSQKLLAQCHALIDALQRQDTDFTLQTTSSQNSQKRRASERQQMQNALYQLPPRERLAKYYEFLLQLNEIIENNQLAFYQARSDQEKQYWSKKTQITQQRRDRCQEAIDLLEEYLSTTTEE
;
A
#
# COMPACT_ATOMS: atom_id res chain seq x y z
N MET A 1 -32.58 36.30 9.22
CA MET A 1 -31.53 35.95 8.25
C MET A 1 -32.11 34.88 7.34
N SER A 2 -32.39 35.19 6.08
CA SER A 2 -33.05 34.24 5.16
C SER A 2 -32.18 33.00 4.98
N THR A 3 -32.77 31.81 5.13
CA THR A 3 -32.10 30.49 4.98
C THR A 3 -31.32 30.37 3.66
N SER A 4 -31.79 31.03 2.60
CA SER A 4 -31.12 31.14 1.31
C SER A 4 -29.75 31.84 1.37
N SER A 5 -29.59 32.87 2.22
CA SER A 5 -28.33 33.60 2.39
C SER A 5 -27.29 32.75 3.14
N LEU A 6 -27.73 31.94 4.11
CA LEU A 6 -26.87 31.06 4.88
C LEU A 6 -26.33 29.92 4.01
N HIS A 7 -27.21 29.31 3.20
CA HIS A 7 -26.81 28.28 2.24
C HIS A 7 -25.79 28.83 1.22
N GLN A 8 -26.01 30.04 0.70
CA GLN A 8 -25.08 30.67 -0.24
C GLN A 8 -23.70 30.91 0.40
N GLN A 9 -23.66 31.34 1.66
CA GLN A 9 -22.42 31.49 2.42
C GLN A 9 -21.71 30.15 2.65
N LEU A 10 -22.45 29.08 2.98
CA LEU A 10 -21.91 27.73 3.16
C LEU A 10 -21.30 27.18 1.87
N SER A 11 -22.03 27.31 0.76
CA SER A 11 -21.55 26.89 -0.56
C SER A 11 -20.27 27.65 -0.96
N GLN A 12 -20.22 28.97 -0.76
CA GLN A 12 -19.02 29.77 -1.02
C GLN A 12 -17.84 29.36 -0.15
N LYS A 13 -18.06 29.06 1.14
CA LYS A 13 -16.99 28.57 2.02
C LYS A 13 -16.45 27.22 1.58
N VAL A 14 -17.31 26.28 1.20
CA VAL A 14 -16.89 24.97 0.68
C VAL A 14 -16.10 25.12 -0.61
N GLN A 15 -16.58 25.95 -1.55
CA GLN A 15 -15.83 26.24 -2.78
C GLN A 15 -14.47 26.90 -2.50
N GLY A 16 -14.41 27.82 -1.54
CA GLY A 16 -13.15 28.44 -1.12
C GLY A 16 -12.15 27.44 -0.52
N LEU A 17 -12.63 26.52 0.32
CA LEU A 17 -11.80 25.46 0.93
C LEU A 17 -11.16 24.55 -0.12
N PHE A 18 -11.87 24.22 -1.20
CA PHE A 18 -11.37 23.34 -2.25
C PHE A 18 -10.79 24.08 -3.47
N SER A 19 -10.72 25.41 -3.43
CA SER A 19 -10.13 26.22 -4.50
C SER A 19 -8.67 25.86 -4.83
N PRO A 20 -7.79 25.54 -3.85
CA PRO A 20 -6.42 25.13 -4.15
C PRO A 20 -6.34 23.82 -4.96
N TYR A 21 -7.33 22.94 -4.79
CA TYR A 21 -7.37 21.60 -5.38
C TYR A 21 -8.12 21.53 -6.71
N GLN A 22 -8.48 22.68 -7.30
CA GLN A 22 -9.18 22.78 -8.59
C GLN A 22 -8.43 22.05 -9.72
N ASN A 23 -7.10 22.15 -9.74
CA ASN A 23 -6.25 21.52 -10.74
C ASN A 23 -6.10 20.00 -10.55
N GLN A 24 -6.53 19.46 -9.42
CA GLN A 24 -6.41 18.05 -9.03
C GLN A 24 -7.77 17.33 -9.03
N ARG A 25 -8.80 17.89 -9.67
CA ARG A 25 -10.15 17.32 -9.66
C ARG A 25 -10.26 15.90 -10.21
N ASP A 26 -9.41 15.53 -11.16
CA ASP A 26 -9.34 14.17 -11.72
C ASP A 26 -8.38 13.25 -10.94
N GLN A 27 -7.69 13.77 -9.92
CA GLN A 27 -6.83 12.98 -9.05
C GLN A 27 -7.68 11.99 -8.25
N GLN A 28 -7.21 10.74 -8.22
CA GLN A 28 -7.79 9.70 -7.40
C GLN A 28 -7.37 9.89 -5.94
N ILE A 29 -8.35 9.91 -5.03
CA ILE A 29 -8.08 10.02 -3.60
C ILE A 29 -7.86 8.63 -3.04
N LEU A 30 -6.63 8.31 -2.65
CA LEU A 30 -6.25 6.99 -2.12
C LEU A 30 -6.57 6.85 -0.63
N ALA A 31 -7.77 7.25 -0.22
CA ALA A 31 -8.24 7.15 1.15
C ALA A 31 -9.48 6.26 1.22
N LYS A 32 -9.58 5.49 2.31
CA LYS A 32 -10.81 4.79 2.68
C LYS A 32 -11.61 5.73 3.57
N PHE A 33 -12.82 6.05 3.16
CA PHE A 33 -13.70 6.91 3.92
C PHE A 33 -14.71 6.08 4.71
N ASP A 34 -15.27 6.68 5.75
CA ASP A 34 -16.43 6.08 6.41
C ASP A 34 -17.60 6.04 5.41
N ARG A 35 -18.24 4.88 5.27
CA ARG A 35 -19.39 4.67 4.38
C ARG A 35 -20.59 5.56 4.71
N THR A 36 -20.65 6.10 5.93
CA THR A 36 -21.65 7.08 6.33
C THR A 36 -21.40 8.47 5.75
N LEU A 37 -20.14 8.77 5.40
CA LEU A 37 -19.68 10.04 4.85
C LEU A 37 -19.64 10.02 3.33
N PHE A 38 -19.01 9.01 2.71
CA PHE A 38 -18.91 8.88 1.25
C PHE A 38 -19.32 7.48 0.78
N ARG A 39 -19.88 7.39 -0.43
CA ARG A 39 -20.35 6.11 -0.99
C ARG A 39 -19.24 5.27 -1.55
N ASP A 40 -18.32 5.91 -2.26
CA ASP A 40 -17.25 5.24 -2.99
C ASP A 40 -15.90 5.48 -2.31
N ASP A 41 -15.13 4.40 -2.12
CA ASP A 41 -13.72 4.48 -1.76
C ASP A 41 -12.87 4.59 -3.03
N PHE A 42 -11.72 5.25 -2.95
CA PHE A 42 -10.77 5.37 -4.08
C PHE A 42 -11.35 6.05 -5.33
N ALA A 43 -12.32 6.94 -5.17
CA ALA A 43 -12.90 7.70 -6.28
C ALA A 43 -12.05 8.94 -6.65
N GLN A 44 -12.46 9.65 -7.70
CA GLN A 44 -11.80 10.89 -8.08
C GLN A 44 -12.27 12.04 -7.17
N LEU A 45 -11.41 13.04 -6.94
CA LEU A 45 -11.73 14.20 -6.11
C LEU A 45 -13.06 14.87 -6.53
N LYS A 46 -13.33 14.98 -7.83
CA LYS A 46 -14.60 15.52 -8.36
C LYS A 46 -15.84 14.76 -7.89
N ASP A 47 -15.74 13.45 -7.65
CA ASP A 47 -16.88 12.63 -7.23
C ASP A 47 -17.18 12.88 -5.75
N TYR A 48 -16.15 13.00 -4.91
CA TYR A 48 -16.29 13.44 -3.52
C TYR A 48 -16.85 14.86 -3.40
N LEU A 49 -16.39 15.79 -4.24
CA LEU A 49 -16.94 17.14 -4.28
C LEU A 49 -18.42 17.15 -4.70
N ARG A 50 -18.80 16.30 -5.67
CA ARG A 50 -20.20 16.13 -6.08
C ARG A 50 -21.06 15.60 -4.93
N GLU A 51 -20.57 14.67 -4.12
CA GLU A 51 -21.28 14.19 -2.92
C GLU A 51 -21.45 15.29 -1.86
N ILE A 52 -20.44 16.14 -1.65
CA ILE A 52 -20.52 17.30 -0.74
C ILE A 52 -21.57 18.30 -1.24
N GLU A 53 -21.58 18.60 -2.54
CA GLU A 53 -22.58 19.47 -3.17
C GLU A 53 -24.00 18.88 -3.05
N GLN A 54 -24.14 17.56 -3.16
CA GLN A 54 -25.41 16.87 -2.92
C GLN A 54 -25.86 17.02 -1.46
N THR A 55 -24.96 16.85 -0.48
CA THR A 55 -25.26 17.08 0.95
C THR A 55 -25.72 18.52 1.20
N LEU A 56 -25.06 19.51 0.59
CA LEU A 56 -25.45 20.92 0.65
C LEU A 56 -26.85 21.17 0.05
N ALA A 57 -27.13 20.58 -1.12
CA ALA A 57 -28.43 20.69 -1.76
C ALA A 57 -29.56 20.03 -0.94
N GLN A 58 -29.26 18.96 -0.18
CA GLN A 58 -30.22 18.38 0.76
C GLN A 58 -30.47 19.32 1.94
N LEU A 59 -29.43 19.92 2.53
CA LEU A 59 -29.56 20.95 3.57
C LEU A 59 -30.42 22.14 3.12
N ALA A 60 -30.30 22.58 1.87
CA ALA A 60 -31.11 23.67 1.33
C ALA A 60 -32.61 23.34 1.18
N LYS A 61 -32.95 22.06 1.03
CA LYS A 61 -34.34 21.61 0.83
C LYS A 61 -35.07 21.34 2.14
N LEU A 62 -34.38 21.32 3.27
CA LEU A 62 -34.96 21.09 4.58
C LEU A 62 -35.69 22.37 5.07
N SER A 63 -36.95 22.20 5.47
CA SER A 63 -37.77 23.25 6.09
C SER A 63 -37.49 23.38 7.59
N ASP A 64 -37.80 24.53 8.21
CA ASP A 64 -37.54 24.85 9.63
C ASP A 64 -38.07 23.84 10.68
N ASN A 65 -38.91 22.88 10.29
CA ASN A 65 -39.48 21.86 11.18
C ASN A 65 -38.70 20.52 11.21
N THR A 66 -37.52 20.44 10.60
CA THR A 66 -36.70 19.21 10.54
C THR A 66 -35.37 19.35 11.29
N GLN A 67 -35.42 19.92 12.50
CA GLN A 67 -34.26 20.12 13.40
C GLN A 67 -33.27 18.92 13.43
N PRO A 68 -33.70 17.66 13.71
CA PRO A 68 -32.76 16.54 13.81
C PRO A 68 -32.10 16.16 12.46
N GLN A 69 -32.78 16.42 11.34
CA GLN A 69 -32.23 16.13 10.01
C GLN A 69 -31.22 17.22 9.62
N THR A 70 -31.54 18.48 9.92
CA THR A 70 -30.61 19.61 9.74
C THR A 70 -29.32 19.40 10.54
N ASP A 71 -29.43 18.93 11.78
CA ASP A 71 -28.27 18.61 12.63
C ASP A 71 -27.46 17.44 12.04
N PHE A 72 -28.12 16.38 11.57
CA PHE A 72 -27.45 15.25 10.96
C PHE A 72 -26.69 15.64 9.68
N TYR A 73 -27.34 16.36 8.75
CA TYR A 73 -26.70 16.74 7.49
C TYR A 73 -25.62 17.80 7.66
N SER A 74 -25.76 18.71 8.63
CA SER A 74 -24.72 19.70 8.95
C SER A 74 -23.47 19.04 9.55
N GLN A 75 -23.64 18.08 10.46
CA GLN A 75 -22.53 17.27 10.97
C GLN A 75 -21.89 16.42 9.88
N LYS A 76 -22.71 15.79 9.02
CA LYS A 76 -22.22 15.02 7.88
C LYS A 76 -21.38 15.90 6.94
N LEU A 77 -21.86 17.09 6.60
CA LEU A 77 -21.14 18.02 5.73
C LEU A 77 -19.78 18.43 6.31
N LEU A 78 -19.74 18.73 7.61
CA LEU A 78 -18.50 19.07 8.31
C LEU A 78 -17.52 17.89 8.28
N ALA A 79 -17.99 16.69 8.61
CA ALA A 79 -17.18 15.49 8.60
C ALA A 79 -16.67 15.14 7.18
N GLN A 80 -17.50 15.30 6.14
CA GLN A 80 -17.09 15.13 4.74
C GLN A 80 -15.97 16.11 4.36
N CYS A 81 -16.11 17.41 4.69
CA CYS A 81 -15.08 18.41 4.42
C CYS A 81 -13.78 18.11 5.17
N HIS A 82 -13.87 17.76 6.45
CA HIS A 82 -12.68 17.46 7.27
C HIS A 82 -11.97 16.20 6.78
N ALA A 83 -12.71 15.12 6.48
CA ALA A 83 -12.13 13.89 5.97
C ALA A 83 -11.46 14.10 4.61
N LEU A 84 -12.09 14.86 3.70
CA LEU A 84 -11.53 15.11 2.38
C LEU A 84 -10.28 16.00 2.45
N ILE A 85 -10.27 17.04 3.29
CA ILE A 85 -9.09 17.88 3.49
C ILE A 85 -7.94 17.08 4.13
N ASP A 86 -8.22 16.26 5.14
CA ASP A 86 -7.20 15.39 5.76
C ASP A 86 -6.64 14.40 4.73
N ALA A 87 -7.49 13.81 3.88
CA ALA A 87 -7.05 12.93 2.80
C ALA A 87 -6.17 13.65 1.77
N LEU A 88 -6.51 14.88 1.39
CA LEU A 88 -5.73 15.70 0.45
C LEU A 88 -4.38 16.12 1.06
N GLN A 89 -4.35 16.57 2.31
CA GLN A 89 -3.13 16.93 3.02
C GLN A 89 -2.21 15.72 3.21
N ARG A 90 -2.78 14.55 3.52
CA ARG A 90 -2.03 13.28 3.55
C ARG A 90 -1.47 12.93 2.19
N GLN A 91 -2.22 13.09 1.11
CA GLN A 91 -1.69 12.87 -0.23
C GLN A 91 -0.59 13.86 -0.60
N ASP A 92 -0.69 15.15 -0.25
CA ASP A 92 0.36 16.15 -0.54
C ASP A 92 1.65 15.88 0.26
N THR A 93 1.50 15.45 1.52
CA THR A 93 2.64 15.02 2.35
C THR A 93 3.25 13.71 1.86
N ASP A 94 2.44 12.74 1.43
CA ASP A 94 2.93 11.51 0.82
C ASP A 94 3.58 11.78 -0.54
N PHE A 95 3.07 12.74 -1.34
CA PHE A 95 3.66 13.15 -2.62
C PHE A 95 4.98 13.92 -2.45
N THR A 96 5.10 14.75 -1.42
CA THR A 96 6.36 15.43 -1.08
C THR A 96 7.40 14.48 -0.45
N LEU A 97 6.99 13.41 0.22
CA LEU A 97 7.87 12.33 0.68
C LEU A 97 8.23 11.33 -0.44
N GLN A 98 7.37 11.15 -1.45
CA GLN A 98 7.58 10.24 -2.57
C GLN A 98 8.47 10.82 -3.69
N THR A 99 8.68 12.13 -3.74
CA THR A 99 9.65 12.75 -4.68
C THR A 99 11.10 12.68 -4.22
N THR A 100 11.36 12.20 -2.99
CA THR A 100 12.72 11.87 -2.54
C THR A 100 12.86 10.37 -2.23
N SER A 101 13.46 9.65 -3.18
CA SER A 101 14.38 8.53 -2.92
C SER A 101 13.84 7.12 -2.61
N SER A 102 12.60 6.92 -2.16
CA SER A 102 12.18 5.59 -1.66
C SER A 102 11.40 4.69 -2.65
N GLN A 103 10.54 5.24 -3.52
CA GLN A 103 9.80 4.39 -4.47
C GLN A 103 10.63 3.95 -5.69
N ASN A 104 11.58 4.79 -6.13
CA ASN A 104 12.43 4.48 -7.28
C ASN A 104 13.52 3.45 -6.93
N SER A 105 14.01 3.44 -5.68
CA SER A 105 14.98 2.46 -5.19
C SER A 105 14.35 1.08 -4.97
N GLN A 106 13.10 0.99 -4.52
CA GLN A 106 12.40 -0.29 -4.38
C GLN A 106 12.01 -0.93 -5.72
N LYS A 107 11.54 -0.13 -6.70
CA LYS A 107 11.30 -0.62 -8.07
C LYS A 107 12.60 -1.04 -8.76
N ARG A 108 13.69 -0.28 -8.62
CA ARG A 108 15.01 -0.65 -9.14
C ARG A 108 15.55 -1.94 -8.52
N ARG A 109 15.45 -2.11 -7.19
CA ARG A 109 15.86 -3.35 -6.50
C ARG A 109 15.01 -4.56 -6.88
N ALA A 110 13.75 -4.36 -7.26
CA ALA A 110 12.90 -5.43 -7.77
C ALA A 110 13.29 -5.83 -9.20
N SER A 111 13.54 -4.84 -10.07
CA SER A 111 14.02 -5.10 -11.44
C SER A 111 15.42 -5.72 -11.47
N GLU A 112 16.34 -5.28 -10.61
CA GLU A 112 17.69 -5.84 -10.50
C GLU A 112 17.65 -7.30 -10.03
N ARG A 113 16.81 -7.63 -9.03
CA ARG A 113 16.61 -9.02 -8.58
C ARG A 113 16.00 -9.91 -9.67
N GLN A 114 15.11 -9.36 -10.49
CA GLN A 114 14.51 -10.09 -11.59
C GLN A 114 15.51 -10.31 -12.73
N GLN A 115 16.35 -9.32 -13.03
CA GLN A 115 17.44 -9.45 -13.98
C GLN A 115 18.48 -10.49 -13.54
N MET A 116 18.88 -10.50 -12.25
CA MET A 116 19.75 -11.54 -11.70
C MET A 116 19.14 -12.95 -11.81
N GLN A 117 17.85 -13.11 -11.50
CA GLN A 117 17.16 -14.39 -11.66
C GLN A 117 17.14 -14.83 -13.13
N ASN A 118 16.82 -13.92 -14.05
CA ASN A 118 16.82 -14.22 -15.48
C ASN A 118 18.22 -14.62 -15.97
N ALA A 119 19.28 -13.96 -15.49
CA ALA A 119 20.66 -14.33 -15.81
C ALA A 119 21.02 -15.74 -15.31
N LEU A 120 20.56 -16.12 -14.11
CA LEU A 120 20.77 -17.46 -13.56
C LEU A 120 20.11 -18.56 -14.41
N TYR A 121 18.90 -18.32 -14.90
CA TYR A 121 18.19 -19.27 -15.78
C TYR A 121 18.74 -19.33 -17.20
N GLN A 122 19.58 -18.37 -17.60
CA GLN A 122 20.28 -18.40 -18.89
C GLN A 122 21.60 -19.19 -18.82
N LEU A 123 22.13 -19.47 -17.62
CA LEU A 123 23.34 -20.28 -17.47
C LEU A 123 23.12 -21.72 -17.95
N PRO A 124 24.16 -22.37 -18.50
CA PRO A 124 24.14 -23.80 -18.77
C PRO A 124 23.76 -24.61 -17.52
N PRO A 125 23.08 -25.76 -17.67
CA PRO A 125 22.61 -26.56 -16.54
C PRO A 125 23.68 -26.85 -15.47
N ARG A 126 24.91 -27.18 -15.89
CA ARG A 126 26.02 -27.49 -14.98
C ARG A 126 26.51 -26.27 -14.18
N GLU A 127 26.54 -25.10 -14.81
CA GLU A 127 26.93 -23.84 -14.14
C GLU A 127 25.83 -23.34 -13.21
N ARG A 128 24.56 -23.51 -13.62
CA ARG A 128 23.40 -23.22 -12.78
C ARG A 128 23.38 -24.10 -11.53
N LEU A 129 23.71 -25.37 -11.66
CA LEU A 129 23.83 -26.31 -10.54
C LEU A 129 24.89 -25.84 -9.52
N ALA A 130 26.07 -25.45 -9.99
CA ALA A 130 27.12 -24.89 -9.13
C ALA A 130 26.62 -23.66 -8.35
N LYS A 131 25.85 -22.78 -9.00
CA LYS A 131 25.23 -21.60 -8.35
C LYS A 131 24.19 -21.99 -7.30
N TYR A 132 23.38 -23.02 -7.53
CA TYR A 132 22.44 -23.48 -6.51
C TYR A 132 23.15 -24.05 -5.28
N TYR A 133 24.28 -24.74 -5.43
CA TYR A 133 25.09 -25.15 -4.28
C TYR A 133 25.68 -23.96 -3.50
N GLU A 134 26.17 -22.92 -4.19
CA GLU A 134 26.62 -21.69 -3.53
C GLU A 134 25.49 -21.05 -2.71
N PHE A 135 24.27 -20.97 -3.28
CA PHE A 135 23.12 -20.43 -2.56
C PHE A 135 22.68 -21.32 -1.39
N LEU A 136 22.75 -22.65 -1.53
CA LEU A 136 22.44 -23.59 -0.47
C LEU A 136 23.37 -23.39 0.74
N LEU A 137 24.67 -23.21 0.49
CA LEU A 137 25.66 -22.92 1.52
C LEU A 137 25.35 -21.61 2.24
N GLN A 138 25.08 -20.54 1.50
CA GLN A 138 24.68 -19.24 2.08
C GLN A 138 23.40 -19.33 2.91
N LEU A 139 22.40 -20.08 2.45
CA LEU A 139 21.14 -20.26 3.19
C LEU A 139 21.37 -21.01 4.50
N ASN A 140 22.26 -22.00 4.51
CA ASN A 140 22.63 -22.72 5.73
C ASN A 140 23.35 -21.81 6.73
N GLU A 141 24.31 -20.99 6.28
CA GLU A 141 24.98 -19.99 7.14
C GLU A 141 23.97 -18.99 7.72
N ILE A 142 22.99 -18.54 6.94
CA ILE A 142 21.93 -17.64 7.43
C ILE A 142 21.06 -18.33 8.49
N ILE A 143 20.74 -19.62 8.29
CA ILE A 143 19.97 -20.41 9.27
C ILE A 143 20.74 -20.50 10.59
N GLU A 144 22.02 -20.84 10.55
CA GLU A 144 22.89 -20.92 11.73
C GLU A 144 22.96 -19.57 12.45
N ASN A 145 23.20 -18.48 11.71
CA ASN A 145 23.23 -17.13 12.27
C ASN A 145 21.90 -16.73 12.93
N ASN A 146 20.75 -17.06 12.31
CA ASN A 146 19.44 -16.79 12.90
C ASN A 146 19.22 -17.63 14.18
N GLN A 147 19.71 -18.86 14.22
CA GLN A 147 19.65 -19.72 15.42
C GLN A 147 20.53 -19.16 16.55
N LEU A 148 21.75 -18.71 16.25
CA LEU A 148 22.61 -18.03 17.21
C LEU A 148 21.93 -16.78 17.78
N ALA A 149 21.34 -15.95 16.91
CA ALA A 149 20.59 -14.77 17.33
C ALA A 149 19.35 -15.12 18.17
N PHE A 150 18.68 -16.24 17.88
CA PHE A 150 17.59 -16.76 18.70
C PHE A 150 18.06 -17.14 20.11
N TYR A 151 19.20 -17.82 20.25
CA TYR A 151 19.75 -18.18 21.56
C TYR A 151 20.26 -16.97 22.35
N GLN A 152 20.74 -15.93 21.66
CA GLN A 152 21.20 -14.68 22.28
C GLN A 152 20.07 -13.72 22.64
N ALA A 153 18.86 -13.92 22.09
CA ALA A 153 17.72 -13.06 22.33
C ALA A 153 17.25 -13.10 23.79
N ARG A 154 16.99 -11.92 24.35
CA ARG A 154 16.61 -11.75 25.77
C ARG A 154 15.10 -11.67 25.95
N SER A 155 14.37 -11.21 24.93
CA SER A 155 12.92 -11.09 24.93
C SER A 155 12.25 -12.23 24.16
N ASP A 156 11.07 -12.65 24.61
CA ASP A 156 10.24 -13.63 23.90
C ASP A 156 9.77 -13.10 22.54
N GLN A 157 9.59 -11.78 22.38
CA GLN A 157 9.27 -11.17 21.09
C GLN A 157 10.43 -11.30 20.09
N GLU A 158 11.67 -11.10 20.54
CA GLU A 158 12.86 -11.27 19.71
C GLU A 158 13.04 -12.75 19.31
N LYS A 159 12.82 -13.67 20.25
CA LYS A 159 12.82 -15.11 19.97
C LYS A 159 11.78 -15.48 18.93
N GLN A 160 10.56 -14.96 19.03
CA GLN A 160 9.52 -15.21 18.03
C GLN A 160 9.91 -14.64 16.65
N TYR A 161 10.52 -13.46 16.61
CA TYR A 161 11.03 -12.87 15.37
C TYR A 161 12.09 -13.76 14.71
N TRP A 162 13.11 -14.19 15.46
CA TRP A 162 14.17 -15.04 14.94
C TRP A 162 13.68 -16.43 14.55
N SER A 163 12.75 -17.02 15.32
CA SER A 163 12.10 -18.29 14.98
C SER A 163 11.37 -18.21 13.64
N LYS A 164 10.57 -17.17 13.42
CA LYS A 164 9.88 -16.95 12.14
C LYS A 164 10.87 -16.76 10.99
N LYS A 165 11.96 -16.03 11.23
CA LYS A 165 13.01 -15.78 10.24
C LYS A 165 13.72 -17.08 9.84
N THR A 166 14.06 -17.93 10.81
CA THR A 166 14.63 -19.26 10.59
C THR A 166 13.70 -20.14 9.77
N GLN A 167 12.42 -20.18 10.10
CA GLN A 167 11.42 -20.98 9.37
C GLN A 167 11.31 -20.54 7.89
N ILE A 168 11.28 -19.23 7.63
CA ILE A 168 11.22 -18.70 6.26
C ILE A 168 12.48 -19.08 5.48
N THR A 169 13.67 -19.00 6.09
CA THR A 169 14.92 -19.36 5.42
C THR A 169 15.01 -20.87 5.16
N GLN A 170 14.53 -21.71 6.07
CA GLN A 170 14.43 -23.17 5.87
C GLN A 170 13.55 -23.52 4.66
N GLN A 171 12.36 -22.92 4.54
CA GLN A 171 11.50 -23.13 3.37
C GLN A 171 12.18 -22.75 2.05
N ARG A 172 13.04 -21.72 2.05
CA ARG A 172 13.81 -21.33 0.86
C ARG A 172 14.93 -22.32 0.55
N ARG A 173 15.61 -22.82 1.58
CA ARG A 173 16.61 -23.88 1.46
C ARG A 173 15.99 -25.13 0.85
N ASP A 174 14.82 -25.56 1.32
CA ASP A 174 14.14 -26.75 0.82
C ASP A 174 13.81 -26.64 -0.68
N ARG A 175 13.29 -25.49 -1.11
CA ARG A 175 13.05 -25.23 -2.54
C ARG A 175 14.33 -25.20 -3.37
N CYS A 176 15.43 -24.69 -2.79
CA CYS A 176 16.73 -24.69 -3.46
C CYS A 176 17.27 -26.11 -3.61
N GLN A 177 17.08 -26.96 -2.60
CA GLN A 177 17.46 -28.37 -2.64
C GLN A 177 16.65 -29.13 -3.69
N GLU A 178 15.32 -28.95 -3.72
CA GLU A 178 14.47 -29.56 -4.75
C GLU A 178 14.89 -29.15 -6.17
N ALA A 179 15.26 -27.88 -6.37
CA ALA A 179 15.77 -27.41 -7.66
C ALA A 179 17.14 -28.01 -8.04
N ILE A 180 18.00 -28.31 -7.05
CA ILE A 180 19.26 -29.03 -7.25
C ILE A 180 18.96 -30.46 -7.69
N ASP A 181 18.15 -31.19 -6.91
CA ASP A 181 17.86 -32.60 -7.14
C ASP A 181 17.28 -32.82 -8.55
N LEU A 182 16.32 -31.99 -8.96
CA LEU A 182 15.73 -32.03 -10.31
C LEU A 182 16.75 -31.73 -11.42
N LEU A 183 17.67 -30.80 -11.19
CA LEU A 183 18.67 -30.41 -12.18
C LEU A 183 19.79 -31.45 -12.30
N GLU A 184 20.14 -32.12 -11.20
CA GLU A 184 21.05 -33.26 -11.19
C GLU A 184 20.46 -34.45 -11.94
N GLU A 185 19.18 -34.78 -11.71
CA GLU A 185 18.46 -35.82 -12.44
C GLU A 185 18.36 -35.52 -13.94
N TYR A 186 18.09 -34.26 -14.31
CA TYR A 186 18.11 -33.85 -15.72
C TYR A 186 19.49 -34.01 -16.34
N LEU A 187 20.55 -33.63 -15.62
CA LEU A 187 21.92 -33.74 -16.11
C LEU A 187 22.36 -35.19 -16.27
N SER A 188 22.02 -36.08 -15.33
CA SER A 188 22.37 -37.50 -15.43
C SER A 188 21.70 -38.16 -16.63
N THR A 189 20.40 -37.91 -16.83
CA THR A 189 19.63 -38.46 -17.96
C THR A 189 20.08 -37.93 -19.32
N THR A 190 20.53 -36.67 -19.40
CA THR A 190 21.00 -36.07 -20.67
C THR A 190 22.43 -36.50 -21.04
N THR A 191 23.22 -37.00 -20.09
CA THR A 191 24.59 -37.51 -20.35
C THR A 191 24.67 -38.99 -20.69
N GLU A 192 23.58 -39.74 -20.52
CA GLU A 192 23.51 -41.19 -20.79
C GLU A 192 22.97 -41.54 -22.19
N GLU A 193 22.58 -40.54 -23.01
CA GLU A 193 22.27 -40.66 -24.45
C GLU A 193 23.46 -40.28 -25.35
#